data_AF-A0A1B1K8B6-F1
#
_entry.id   AF-A0A1B1K8B6-F1
#
_cell.length_a   1.000
_cell.length_b   1.000
_cell.length_c   1.000
_cell.angle_alpha   90.00
_cell.angle_beta   90.00
_cell.angle_gamma   90.00
#
_symmetry.space_group_name_H-M   'P 1'
#
loop_
_entity.id
_entity.type
_entity.pdbx_description
1 polymer ?
#
loop_
_entity_poly.entity_id
_entity_poly.type
_entity_poly.pdbx_seq_one_letter_code
_entity_poly.pdbx_strand_id
1 'polypeptide(L)' 'MKFVAATSCPTGIAHTYLAAESLEQGAARSGHEIQVETQGASGSEPSTPR' A
#
# COMPACT_ATOMS: atom_id res chain seq x y z
N MET A 1 -7.13 1.09 -14.98
CA MET A 1 -6.56 -0.25 -14.70
C MET A 1 -6.78 -0.58 -13.24
N LYS A 2 -6.73 -1.87 -12.87
CA LYS A 2 -6.76 -2.32 -11.49
C LYS A 2 -5.38 -2.85 -11.11
N PHE A 3 -4.83 -2.33 -10.01
CA PHE A 3 -3.49 -2.66 -9.54
C PHE A 3 -3.54 -3.31 -8.16
N VAL A 4 -2.53 -4.15 -7.90
CA VAL A 4 -2.24 -4.65 -6.56
C VAL A 4 -0.79 -4.32 -6.26
N ALA A 5 -0.50 -3.85 -5.06
CA ALA A 5 0.84 -3.53 -4.61
C ALA A 5 1.07 -4.02 -3.19
N ALA A 6 2.33 -4.19 -2.81
CA ALA A 6 2.74 -4.41 -1.43
C ALA A 6 3.84 -3.42 -1.08
N THR A 7 3.82 -2.89 0.14
CA THR A 7 4.87 -2.01 0.65
C THR A 7 5.54 -2.66 1.86
N SER A 8 6.86 -2.50 1.96
CA SER A 8 7.61 -2.98 3.12
C SER A 8 8.85 -2.14 3.35
N CYS A 9 9.12 -1.80 4.61
CA CYS A 9 10.34 -1.14 5.04
C CYS A 9 10.97 -1.97 6.17
N PRO A 10 12.24 -2.41 6.03
CA PRO A 10 12.87 -3.29 7.02
C PRO A 10 13.14 -2.60 8.36
N THR A 11 13.18 -1.26 8.37
CA THR A 11 13.52 -0.46 9.56
C THR A 11 12.31 -0.17 10.44
N GLY A 12 11.09 -0.28 9.92
CA GLY A 12 9.87 0.04 10.67
C GLY A 12 8.67 0.35 9.78
N ILE A 13 7.57 0.78 10.38
CA ILE A 13 6.28 0.91 9.69
C ILE A 13 6.08 2.26 8.96
N ALA A 14 6.82 3.30 9.33
CA ALA A 14 6.55 4.67 8.85
C ALA A 14 6.63 4.78 7.31
N HIS A 15 7.71 4.29 6.71
CA HIS A 15 7.84 4.32 5.25
C HIS A 15 6.95 3.31 4.54
N THR A 16 6.56 2.21 5.21
CA THR A 16 5.58 1.24 4.68
C THR A 16 4.24 1.93 4.41
N TYR A 17 3.72 2.66 5.40
CA TYR A 17 2.45 3.39 5.25
C TYR A 17 2.56 4.58 4.30
N LEU A 18 3.65 5.35 4.39
CA LEU A 18 3.85 6.50 3.51
C LEU A 18 3.91 6.09 2.03
N ALA A 19 4.56 4.97 1.73
CA ALA A 19 4.59 4.40 0.39
C ALA A 19 3.20 3.95 -0.07
N ALA A 20 2.42 3.32 0.82
CA ALA A 20 1.07 2.85 0.48
C ALA A 20 0.14 4.03 0.15
N GLU A 21 0.15 5.06 0.98
CA GLU A 21 -0.64 6.28 0.74
C GLU A 21 -0.22 6.98 -0.56
N SER A 22 1.08 7.06 -0.82
CA SER A 22 1.59 7.66 -2.06
C SER A 22 1.13 6.91 -3.32
N LEU A 23 1.06 5.58 -3.26
CA LEU A 23 0.56 4.72 -4.33
C LEU A 23 -0.94 4.91 -4.55
N GLU A 24 -1.74 4.95 -3.47
CA GLU A 24 -3.18 5.19 -3.53
C GLU A 24 -3.50 6.57 -4.14
N GLN A 25 -2.83 7.61 -3.66
CA GLN A 25 -2.99 8.96 -4.22
C GLN A 25 -2.55 9.02 -5.69
N GLY A 26 -1.48 8.31 -6.05
CA GLY A 26 -1.01 8.22 -7.44
C GLY A 26 -2.05 7.56 -8.35
N ALA A 27 -2.58 6.42 -7.93
CA ALA A 27 -3.62 5.70 -8.66
C ALA A 27 -4.89 6.56 -8.81
N ALA A 28 -5.33 7.22 -7.73
CA ALA A 28 -6.46 8.14 -7.76
C ALA A 28 -6.26 9.29 -8.76
N ARG A 29 -5.09 9.93 -8.77
CA ARG A 29 -4.73 10.99 -9.74
C ARG A 29 -4.72 10.49 -11.18
N SER A 30 -4.38 9.22 -11.41
CA SER A 30 -4.35 8.60 -12.73
C SER A 30 -5.67 7.93 -13.14
N GLY A 31 -6.72 8.00 -12.31
CA GLY A 31 -8.00 7.35 -12.59
C GLY A 31 -7.90 5.82 -12.60
N HIS A 32 -7.11 5.26 -11.68
CA HIS A 32 -6.88 3.83 -11.54
C HIS A 32 -7.31 3.34 -10.15
N GLU A 33 -7.71 2.08 -10.09
CA GLU A 33 -8.00 1.39 -8.84
C GLU A 33 -6.73 0.68 -8.37
N ILE A 34 -6.42 0.75 -7.08
CA ILE A 34 -5.28 0.04 -6.49
C ILE A 34 -5.65 -0.52 -5.12
N GLN A 35 -5.14 -1.70 -4.82
CA GLN A 35 -5.17 -2.30 -3.49
C GLN A 35 -3.73 -2.45 -3.01
N VAL A 36 -3.41 -1.91 -1.83
CA VAL A 36 -2.05 -1.97 -1.28
C VAL A 36 -2.05 -2.78 0.02
N GLU A 37 -1.18 -3.78 0.10
CA GLU A 37 -0.90 -4.52 1.34
C GLU A 37 0.34 -3.96 2.03
N THR A 38 0.22 -3.57 3.30
CA THR A 38 1.34 -3.07 4.10
C THR A 38 1.99 -4.23 4.87
N GLN A 39 3.28 -4.48 4.64
CA GLN A 39 4.07 -5.49 5.34
C GLN A 39 5.14 -4.81 6.20
N GLY A 40 4.80 -4.51 7.46
CA GLY A 40 5.67 -3.85 8.43
C GLY A 40 6.42 -4.84 9.33
N ALA A 41 7.38 -4.31 10.10
CA ALA A 41 8.14 -5.10 11.09
C ALA A 41 7.25 -5.74 12.19
N SER A 42 6.03 -5.24 12.40
CA SER A 42 5.04 -5.78 13.34
C SER A 42 4.02 -6.75 12.69
N GLY A 43 4.16 -7.08 11.40
CA GLY A 43 3.24 -7.94 10.65
C GLY A 43 2.57 -7.23 9.47
N SER A 44 1.76 -7.99 8.73
CA SER A 44 1.04 -7.50 7.53
C SER A 44 -0.40 -7.15 7.87
N GLU A 45 -0.92 -6.04 7.35
CA GLU A 45 -2.36 -5.78 7.41
C GLU A 45 -3.07 -6.46 6.23
N PRO A 46 -4.13 -7.25 6.49
CA PRO A 46 -4.86 -7.93 5.43
C PRO A 46 -5.66 -6.90 4.63
N SER A 47 -5.34 -6.77 3.33
CA SER A 47 -6.19 -6.05 2.40
C SER A 47 -7.44 -6.89 2.12
N THR A 48 -8.49 -6.67 2.90
CA THR A 48 -9.77 -7.37 2.68
C THR A 48 -10.36 -6.95 1.33
N PRO A 49 -10.78 -7.90 0.47
CA PRO A 49 -11.44 -7.57 -0.78
C PRO A 49 -12.88 -7.13 -0.44
N ARG A 50 -13.24 -5.90 -0.83
CA ARG A 50 -14.63 -5.46 -0.84
C ARG A 50 -15.04 -5.05 -2.24
#